data_AF-A0A7C5ST02-F1
#
_entry.id   AF-A0A7C5ST02-F1
#
_cell.length_a   1.000
_cell.length_b   1.000
_cell.length_c   1.000
_cell.angle_alpha   90.00
_cell.angle_beta   90.00
_cell.angle_gamma   90.00
#
_symmetry.space_group_name_H-M   'P 1'
#
loop_
_entity.id
_entity.type
_entity.pdbx_description
1 polymer ?
#
loop_
_entity_poly.entity_id
_entity_poly.type
_entity_poly.pdbx_seq_one_letter_code
_entity_poly.pdbx_strand_id
1 'polypeptide(L)' 'VGPEGVRVATGEGAVLLVTVQPEGKRPMPAADWARGHGVAPGVRLGGG' A
#
# COMPACT_ATOMS: atom_id res chain seq x y z
N VAL A 1 -0.62 -2.57 7.96
CA VAL A 1 0.68 -2.74 7.29
C VAL A 1 1.40 -3.89 7.97
N GLY A 2 1.97 -4.82 7.21
CA GLY A 2 2.71 -5.97 7.75
C GLY A 2 4.01 -6.20 6.99
N PRO A 3 4.86 -7.14 7.44
CA PRO A 3 6.13 -7.44 6.78
C PRO A 3 5.97 -7.92 5.33
N GLU A 4 4.85 -8.57 5.02
CA GLU A 4 4.52 -9.09 3.69
C GLU A 4 3.96 -8.03 2.72
N GLY A 5 3.55 -6.85 3.23
CA GLY A 5 2.97 -5.79 2.41
C GLY A 5 1.86 -4.97 3.07
N VAL A 6 1.02 -4.37 2.25
CA VAL A 6 -0.09 -3.50 2.69
C VAL A 6 -1.42 -4.15 2.33
N ARG A 7 -2.22 -4.53 3.33
CA ARG A 7 -3.62 -4.93 3.12
C ARG A 7 -4.49 -3.71 2.90
N VAL A 8 -5.23 -3.71 1.80
CA VAL A 8 -6.21 -2.68 1.43
C VAL A 8 -7.59 -3.34 1.40
N ALA A 9 -8.53 -2.78 2.14
CA ALA A 9 -9.91 -3.23 2.11
C ALA A 9 -10.53 -2.97 0.73
N THR A 10 -11.32 -3.92 0.26
CA THR A 10 -12.10 -3.84 -0.98
C THR A 10 -13.60 -3.91 -0.66
N GLY A 11 -14.47 -3.90 -1.68
CA GLY A 11 -15.92 -4.01 -1.46
C GLY A 11 -16.32 -5.30 -0.70
N GLU A 12 -15.56 -6.37 -0.93
CA GLU A 12 -15.57 -7.61 -0.15
C GLU A 12 -14.09 -8.03 0.03
N GLY A 13 -13.73 -8.53 1.22
CA GLY A 13 -12.37 -8.96 1.53
C GLY A 13 -11.32 -7.84 1.51
N ALA A 14 -10.07 -8.24 1.20
CA ALA A 14 -8.93 -7.34 1.10
C ALA A 14 -7.91 -7.82 0.07
N VAL A 15 -7.21 -6.88 -0.55
CA VAL A 15 -6.05 -7.14 -1.43
C VAL A 15 -4.77 -6.88 -0.65
N LEU A 16 -3.81 -7.80 -0.77
CA LEU A 16 -2.45 -7.58 -0.27
C LEU A 16 -1.59 -6.97 -1.38
N LEU A 17 -1.27 -5.68 -1.25
CA LEU A 17 -0.25 -5.06 -2.08
C LEU A 17 1.12 -5.56 -1.64
N VAL A 18 1.81 -6.28 -2.52
CA VAL A 18 3.17 -6.79 -2.30
C VAL A 18 4.22 -5.86 -2.89
N THR A 19 3.93 -5.27 -4.05
CA THR A 19 4.79 -4.34 -4.78
C THR A 19 3.99 -3.11 -5.17
N VAL A 20 4.58 -1.93 -5.06
CA VAL A 20 4.01 -0.66 -5.52
C VAL A 20 5.01 0.11 -6.36
N GLN A 21 4.51 1.03 -7.18
CA GLN A 21 5.33 2.00 -7.90
C GLN A 21 4.78 3.40 -7.63
N PRO A 22 5.35 4.14 -6.66
CA PRO A 22 5.02 5.54 -6.47
C PRO A 22 5.44 6.37 -7.69
N GLU A 23 4.78 7.50 -7.90
CA GLU A 23 5.09 8.43 -9.00
C GLU A 23 6.58 8.81 -9.00
N GLY A 24 7.20 8.78 -10.19
CA GLY A 24 8.62 9.10 -10.37
C GLY A 24 9.60 8.10 -9.73
N LYS A 25 9.13 6.98 -9.14
CA LYS A 25 9.99 5.97 -8.51
C LYS A 25 9.97 4.65 -9.27
N ARG A 26 11.00 3.82 -9.02
CA ARG A 26 11.04 2.42 -9.46
C ARG A 26 10.05 1.58 -8.62
N PRO A 27 9.53 0.46 -9.16
CA PRO A 27 8.77 -0.51 -8.37
C PRO A 27 9.55 -0.97 -7.13
N MET A 28 8.87 -1.11 -5.99
CA MET A 28 9.47 -1.47 -4.70
C MET A 28 8.50 -2.25 -3.81
N PRO A 29 8.99 -2.95 -2.77
CA PRO A 29 8.13 -3.63 -1.81
C PRO A 29 7.15 -2.68 -1.13
N ALA A 30 5.88 -3.07 -1.05
CA ALA A 30 4.83 -2.24 -0.49
C ALA A 30 5.04 -1.95 1.01
N ALA A 31 5.63 -2.90 1.74
CA ALA A 31 5.95 -2.72 3.15
C ALA A 31 6.98 -1.59 3.36
N ASP A 32 7.98 -1.48 2.48
CA ASP A 32 9.02 -0.45 2.57
C ASP A 32 8.47 0.92 2.21
N TRP A 33 7.65 0.98 1.17
CA TRP A 33 6.91 2.19 0.81
C TRP A 33 6.05 2.69 1.98
N ALA A 34 5.29 1.80 2.64
CA ALA A 34 4.42 2.16 3.76
C ALA A 34 5.19 2.63 5.00
N ARG A 35 6.37 2.06 5.29
CA ARG A 35 7.22 2.49 6.41
C ARG A 35 7.80 3.89 6.23
N GLY A 36 8.12 4.26 4.98
CA GLY A 36 8.68 5.57 4.65
C GLY A 36 7.62 6.67 4.69
N HIS A 37 6.79 6.73 3.64
CA HIS A 37 5.88 7.86 3.39
C HIS A 37 4.56 7.43 2.72
N GLY A 38 4.29 6.13 2.60
CA GLY A 38 3.27 5.63 1.69
C GLY A 38 1.84 5.78 2.18
N VAL A 39 1.54 5.21 3.35
CA VAL A 39 0.20 5.20 3.96
C VAL A 39 0.29 4.78 5.42
N ALA A 40 -0.67 5.24 6.21
CA ALA A 40 -0.97 4.70 7.53
C ALA A 40 -2.25 3.82 7.48
N PRO A 41 -2.47 2.92 8.45
CA PRO A 41 -3.77 2.26 8.60
C PRO A 41 -4.91 3.28 8.64
N GLY A 42 -5.97 3.03 7.86
CA GLY A 42 -7.14 3.93 7.76
C GLY A 42 -7.08 4.95 6.62
N VAL A 43 -5.94 5.12 5.94
CA VAL A 43 -5.87 5.94 4.72
C VAL A 43 -6.74 5.32 3.62
N ARG A 44 -7.53 6.16 2.94
CA ARG A 44 -8.34 5.76 1.78
C ARG A 44 -7.55 5.98 0.50
N LEU A 45 -7.54 4.97 -0.38
CA LEU A 45 -6.97 5.07 -1.72
C LEU A 45 -8.05 5.43 -2.73
N GLY A 46 -7.73 6.27 -3.71
CA GLY A 46 -8.62 6.60 -4.83
C GLY A 46 -9.81 7.51 -4.50
N GLY A 47 -9.86 8.10 -3.30
CA GLY A 47 -10.93 8.98 -2.85
C GLY A 47 -10.82 10.42 -3.35
N GLY A 48 -10.54 10.62 -4.64
CA GLY A 48 -10.74 11.93 -5.27
C GLY A 48 -12.18 12.40 -5.16
#